data_AF-A0A175VWY4-F1
#
_entry.id   AF-A0A175VWY4-F1
#
_cell.length_a   1.000
_cell.length_b   1.000
_cell.length_c   1.000
_cell.angle_alpha   90.00
_cell.angle_beta   90.00
_cell.angle_gamma   90.00
#
_symmetry.space_group_name_H-M   'P 1'
#
loop_
_entity.id
_entity.type
_entity.pdbx_description
1 polymer ?
#
loop_
_entity_poly.entity_id
_entity_poly.type
_entity_poly.pdbx_seq_one_letter_code
_entity_poly.pdbx_strand_id
1 'polypeptide(L)'
;MWLRDSAHQLQSYASLLKPDPSASSLASLFRGAINLQARYILAAPHCNAFNAPPEADLPPAAATFLTSGTSDYVMPPIPQADPFSGTPASEPNATTVFECKYELDSLASFLQLCATYHAATDDTAFFGRARGSFLAAVRAILDTAAELRGGTYNRDGSVALPPYQFRRQTSTATETLANDGAGNPVKGGTGMVRSAFRPSDDACIYQLFVPANMMFSRYLSACARIVEAVGDAVLAKRMRGLAGEIRKGVERYGRVDHRGYGRVYAYEVDGYGGAGLMDDANIPSLLSAPLFGYLDRDDPIYQNTRRFVLSEDNPYFMWGPVLNSTGGPHIGPGMAWPMGLIVRILTSDDDNEIVSSLRQLLSSTDGYGLMHESVNTHSESSGEVLTARGGRFSWANGLFGQMILDLNERKPHLLKLSYQPSSNQGAESGPGSILQ
;
A
#
# COMPACT_ATOMS: atom_id res chain seq x y z
N MET A 1 9.32 -9.79 4.85
CA MET A 1 9.37 -8.60 3.97
C MET A 1 8.09 -8.56 3.15
N TRP A 2 7.19 -7.63 3.46
CA TRP A 2 6.06 -7.32 2.59
C TRP A 2 6.56 -6.51 1.39
N LEU A 3 6.03 -6.81 0.19
CA LEU A 3 6.39 -6.05 -1.02
C LEU A 3 5.96 -4.58 -0.89
N ARG A 4 4.75 -4.35 -0.34
CA ARG A 4 4.21 -3.02 0.02
C ARG A 4 5.13 -2.27 0.97
N ASP A 5 5.32 -2.79 2.19
CA ASP A 5 6.05 -2.09 3.26
C ASP A 5 7.47 -1.75 2.85
N SER A 6 8.17 -2.69 2.22
CA SER A 6 9.56 -2.45 1.81
C SER A 6 9.70 -1.40 0.72
N ALA A 7 8.74 -1.32 -0.22
CA ALA A 7 8.71 -0.23 -1.19
C ALA A 7 8.43 1.12 -0.53
N HIS A 8 7.45 1.18 0.37
CA HIS A 8 7.10 2.43 1.06
C HIS A 8 8.15 2.90 2.08
N GLN A 9 8.86 1.98 2.74
CA GLN A 9 10.01 2.30 3.58
C GLN A 9 11.16 2.91 2.79
N LEU A 10 11.32 2.54 1.51
CA LEU A 10 12.30 3.19 0.63
C LEU A 10 11.76 4.48 0.02
N GLN A 11 10.45 4.56 -0.24
CA GLN A 11 9.79 5.75 -0.77
C GLN A 11 10.04 6.99 0.09
N SER A 12 10.19 6.83 1.41
CA SER A 12 10.54 7.94 2.31
C SER A 12 11.91 8.56 2.07
N TYR A 13 12.82 7.85 1.39
CA TYR A 13 14.13 8.37 0.99
C TYR A 13 14.17 8.92 -0.43
N ALA A 14 13.03 8.91 -1.15
CA ALA A 14 13.00 9.27 -2.57
C ALA A 14 13.51 10.70 -2.86
N SER A 15 13.23 11.68 -1.99
CA SER A 15 13.71 13.06 -2.14
C SER A 15 15.22 13.21 -1.91
N LEU A 16 15.86 12.23 -1.26
CA LEU A 16 17.30 12.19 -0.99
C LEU A 16 18.06 11.32 -2.00
N LEU A 17 17.34 10.55 -2.82
CA LEU A 17 17.92 9.64 -3.80
C LEU A 17 18.58 10.42 -4.94
N LYS A 18 19.86 10.14 -5.17
CA LYS A 18 20.68 10.72 -6.25
C LYS A 18 21.31 9.61 -7.08
N PRO A 19 21.64 9.87 -8.37
CA PRO A 19 22.42 8.93 -9.16
C PRO A 19 23.80 8.69 -8.51
N ASP A 20 24.04 7.47 -8.04
CA ASP A 20 25.31 7.06 -7.44
C ASP A 20 25.60 5.57 -7.69
N PRO A 21 26.67 5.23 -8.43
CA PRO A 21 27.02 3.85 -8.77
C PRO A 21 27.70 3.08 -7.62
N SER A 22 28.12 3.76 -6.53
CA SER A 22 28.79 3.11 -5.41
C SER A 22 27.91 2.04 -4.75
N ALA A 23 28.53 0.97 -4.26
CA ALA A 23 27.84 -0.11 -3.55
C ALA A 23 27.28 0.34 -2.19
N SER A 24 27.82 1.41 -1.60
CA SER A 24 27.41 1.96 -0.31
C SER A 24 26.38 3.10 -0.41
N SER A 25 25.90 3.41 -1.62
CA SER A 25 24.98 4.52 -1.84
C SER A 25 23.53 4.15 -1.55
N LEU A 26 22.69 5.15 -1.30
CA LEU A 26 21.25 4.97 -1.24
C LEU A 26 20.69 4.36 -2.55
N ALA A 27 21.25 4.74 -3.69
CA ALA A 27 20.88 4.14 -4.98
C ALA A 27 21.19 2.64 -5.04
N SER A 28 22.28 2.18 -4.41
CA SER A 28 22.58 0.74 -4.28
C SER A 28 21.51 -0.01 -3.51
N LEU A 29 21.01 0.57 -2.41
CA LEU A 29 19.92 -0.01 -1.61
C LEU A 29 18.64 -0.19 -2.45
N PHE A 30 18.25 0.83 -3.22
CA PHE A 30 17.11 0.73 -4.14
C PHE A 30 17.32 -0.38 -5.20
N ARG A 31 18.50 -0.45 -5.84
CA ARG A 31 18.81 -1.51 -6.80
C ARG A 31 18.71 -2.91 -6.19
N GLY A 32 19.23 -3.08 -4.97
CA GLY A 32 19.13 -4.33 -4.21
C GLY A 32 17.68 -4.72 -3.92
N ALA A 33 16.87 -3.78 -3.44
CA ALA A 33 15.47 -4.01 -3.16
C ALA A 33 14.65 -4.34 -4.42
N ILE A 34 14.89 -3.66 -5.55
CA ILE A 34 14.25 -3.97 -6.84
C ILE A 34 14.58 -5.41 -7.27
N ASN A 35 15.86 -5.81 -7.21
CA ASN A 35 16.25 -7.17 -7.56
C ASN A 35 15.61 -8.22 -6.64
N LEU A 36 15.57 -7.95 -5.33
CA LEU A 36 14.99 -8.86 -4.35
C LEU A 36 13.47 -8.99 -4.50
N GLN A 37 12.75 -7.88 -4.69
CA GLN A 37 11.31 -7.94 -4.95
C GLN A 37 11.01 -8.64 -6.28
N ALA A 38 11.82 -8.44 -7.33
CA ALA A 38 11.66 -9.17 -8.59
C ALA A 38 11.81 -10.69 -8.40
N ARG A 39 12.78 -11.13 -7.58
CA ARG A 39 12.97 -12.54 -7.20
C ARG A 39 11.71 -13.10 -6.51
N TYR A 40 11.15 -12.38 -5.56
CA TYR A 40 9.95 -12.80 -4.84
C TYR A 40 8.69 -12.87 -5.73
N ILE A 41 8.50 -11.88 -6.61
CA ILE A 41 7.40 -11.89 -7.58
C ILE A 41 7.52 -13.08 -8.53
N LEU A 42 8.73 -13.41 -8.98
CA LEU A 42 8.96 -14.57 -9.83
C LEU A 42 8.74 -15.89 -9.10
N ALA A 43 9.00 -15.94 -7.79
CA ALA A 43 8.73 -17.11 -6.97
C ALA A 43 7.23 -17.30 -6.76
N ALA A 44 6.52 -16.27 -6.27
CA ALA A 44 5.10 -16.36 -5.94
C ALA A 44 4.38 -15.01 -6.14
N PRO A 45 3.90 -14.70 -7.35
CA PRO A 45 3.32 -13.39 -7.68
C PRO A 45 1.97 -13.13 -6.99
N HIS A 46 1.40 -14.15 -6.36
CA HIS A 46 0.15 -14.04 -5.59
C HIS A 46 0.37 -13.71 -4.11
N CYS A 47 1.62 -13.65 -3.63
CA CYS A 47 1.91 -13.52 -2.21
C CYS A 47 2.40 -12.11 -1.83
N ASN A 48 1.97 -11.63 -0.67
CA ASN A 48 2.31 -10.30 -0.13
C ASN A 48 3.65 -10.28 0.63
N ALA A 49 3.97 -11.36 1.37
CA ALA A 49 5.09 -11.36 2.30
C ALA A 49 6.05 -12.55 2.14
N PHE A 50 7.35 -12.27 2.24
CA PHE A 50 8.43 -13.24 2.01
C PHE A 50 9.41 -13.27 3.18
N ASN A 51 9.97 -14.44 3.47
CA ASN A 51 11.08 -14.61 4.40
C ASN A 51 12.36 -13.95 3.85
N ALA A 52 13.37 -13.78 4.71
CA ALA A 52 14.68 -13.31 4.27
C ALA A 52 15.25 -14.26 3.21
N PRO A 53 15.98 -13.75 2.20
CA PRO A 53 16.55 -14.61 1.20
C PRO A 53 17.71 -15.43 1.80
N PRO A 54 18.02 -16.62 1.28
CA PRO A 54 19.06 -17.50 1.84
C PRO A 54 20.41 -16.83 2.06
N GLU A 55 20.82 -15.91 1.18
CA GLU A 55 22.08 -15.15 1.32
C GLU A 55 22.14 -14.20 2.52
N ALA A 56 21.02 -13.97 3.21
CA ALA A 56 20.99 -13.18 4.45
C ALA A 56 21.46 -13.98 5.67
N ASP A 57 21.58 -15.32 5.56
CA ASP A 57 21.93 -16.23 6.67
C ASP A 57 21.04 -16.02 7.92
N LEU A 58 19.76 -15.75 7.69
CA LEU A 58 18.74 -15.62 8.71
C LEU A 58 17.79 -16.82 8.62
N PRO A 59 17.40 -17.43 9.74
CA PRO A 59 16.36 -18.46 9.71
C PRO A 59 15.06 -17.85 9.18
N PRO A 60 14.24 -18.61 8.42
CA PRO A 60 12.91 -18.15 8.10
C PRO A 60 12.20 -17.83 9.42
N ALA A 61 11.46 -16.73 9.44
CA ALA A 61 10.53 -16.54 10.54
C ALA A 61 9.58 -17.74 10.51
N ALA A 62 9.25 -18.29 11.69
CA ALA A 62 8.14 -19.22 11.78
C ALA A 62 6.95 -18.49 11.16
N ALA A 63 6.51 -18.92 9.97
CA ALA A 63 5.32 -18.33 9.36
C ALA A 63 4.24 -18.50 10.42
N THR A 64 3.83 -17.39 11.00
CA THR A 64 2.97 -17.40 12.19
C THR A 64 1.72 -18.21 11.89
N PHE A 65 1.30 -18.26 10.64
CA PHE A 65 0.15 -19.03 10.18
C PHE A 65 0.46 -20.53 10.00
N LEU A 66 1.60 -20.90 9.40
CA LEU A 66 2.00 -22.31 9.28
C LEU A 66 2.33 -22.97 10.64
N THR A 67 2.61 -22.18 11.68
CA THR A 67 3.05 -22.68 12.99
C THR A 67 2.06 -22.44 14.14
N SER A 68 1.05 -21.58 14.00
CA SER A 68 0.05 -21.30 15.05
C SER A 68 -1.24 -22.12 14.99
N GLY A 69 -1.28 -23.18 14.18
CA GLY A 69 -2.50 -23.99 13.99
C GLY A 69 -3.51 -23.36 13.02
N THR A 70 -3.14 -22.29 12.31
CA THR A 70 -3.95 -21.64 11.28
C THR A 70 -3.39 -21.97 9.90
N SER A 71 -3.67 -23.16 9.38
CA SER A 71 -3.19 -23.55 8.05
C SER A 71 -3.90 -22.75 6.96
N ASP A 72 -3.16 -21.87 6.29
CA ASP A 72 -3.64 -21.21 5.08
C ASP A 72 -3.81 -22.24 3.96
N TYR A 73 -4.99 -22.24 3.34
CA TYR A 73 -5.24 -22.91 2.08
C TYR A 73 -5.15 -21.88 0.97
N VAL A 74 -4.16 -22.02 0.10
CA VAL A 74 -3.92 -21.09 -1.02
C VAL A 74 -3.91 -21.85 -2.33
N MET A 75 -4.61 -21.33 -3.32
CA MET A 75 -4.52 -21.74 -4.72
C MET A 75 -4.02 -20.55 -5.55
N PRO A 76 -3.05 -20.72 -6.47
CA PRO A 76 -2.23 -21.92 -6.63
C PRO A 76 -1.42 -22.23 -5.35
N PRO A 77 -1.06 -23.51 -5.09
CA PRO A 77 -0.29 -23.87 -3.91
C PRO A 77 1.01 -23.08 -3.80
N ILE A 78 1.33 -22.65 -2.59
CA ILE A 78 2.56 -21.89 -2.30
C ILE A 78 3.78 -22.72 -2.71
N PRO A 79 4.70 -22.19 -3.53
CA PRO A 79 5.94 -22.88 -3.87
C PRO A 79 6.75 -23.20 -2.61
N GLN A 80 7.25 -24.43 -2.50
CA GLN A 80 7.97 -24.88 -1.32
C GLN A 80 9.40 -24.31 -1.19
N ALA A 81 10.00 -23.89 -2.31
CA ALA A 81 11.38 -23.42 -2.37
C ALA A 81 11.53 -22.19 -3.24
N ASP A 82 12.54 -21.40 -2.92
CA ASP A 82 12.97 -20.28 -3.74
C ASP A 82 13.63 -20.83 -5.01
N PRO A 83 13.03 -20.62 -6.20
CA PRO A 83 13.56 -21.20 -7.43
C PRO A 83 14.95 -20.65 -7.81
N PHE A 84 15.38 -19.55 -7.19
CA PHE A 84 16.69 -18.92 -7.44
C PHE A 84 17.75 -19.30 -6.40
N SER A 85 17.37 -19.94 -5.29
CA SER A 85 18.28 -20.25 -4.19
C SER A 85 19.21 -21.43 -4.48
N GLY A 86 18.85 -22.31 -5.41
CA GLY A 86 19.47 -23.64 -5.55
C GLY A 86 19.30 -24.55 -4.33
N THR A 87 18.56 -24.10 -3.30
CA THR A 87 18.32 -24.83 -2.06
C THR A 87 17.24 -25.87 -2.31
N PRO A 88 17.47 -27.16 -2.03
CA PRO A 88 16.45 -28.19 -2.17
C PRO A 88 15.20 -27.85 -1.35
N ALA A 89 14.01 -28.13 -1.90
CA ALA A 89 12.74 -27.90 -1.19
C ALA A 89 12.60 -28.69 0.14
N SER A 90 13.46 -29.69 0.34
CA SER A 90 13.54 -30.46 1.59
C SER A 90 14.25 -29.73 2.73
N GLU A 91 14.97 -28.64 2.46
CA GLU A 91 15.72 -27.91 3.49
C GLU A 91 14.77 -27.14 4.43
N PRO A 92 15.03 -27.11 5.75
CA PRO A 92 14.19 -26.40 6.72
C PRO A 92 13.99 -24.91 6.40
N ASN A 93 14.96 -24.30 5.73
CA ASN A 93 14.98 -22.89 5.34
C ASN A 93 14.49 -22.63 3.91
N ALA A 94 13.93 -23.63 3.23
CA ALA A 94 13.50 -23.48 1.84
C ALA A 94 12.28 -22.55 1.69
N THR A 95 11.51 -22.32 2.76
CA THR A 95 10.26 -21.56 2.71
C THR A 95 10.47 -20.08 2.40
N THR A 96 10.25 -19.70 1.14
CA THR A 96 10.41 -18.31 0.68
C THR A 96 9.26 -17.42 1.10
N VAL A 97 8.04 -17.95 1.11
CA VAL A 97 6.82 -17.18 1.38
C VAL A 97 6.52 -17.21 2.88
N PHE A 98 6.30 -16.04 3.46
CA PHE A 98 5.86 -15.88 4.84
C PHE A 98 4.32 -15.85 4.94
N GLU A 99 3.67 -15.10 4.04
CA GLU A 99 2.22 -15.03 3.90
C GLU A 99 1.86 -14.87 2.43
N CYS A 100 0.74 -15.47 2.02
CA CYS A 100 0.28 -15.42 0.64
C CYS A 100 -1.14 -14.87 0.53
N LYS A 101 -1.38 -13.67 1.08
CA LYS A 101 -2.59 -12.90 0.81
C LYS A 101 -2.38 -12.10 -0.47
N TYR A 102 -3.17 -12.37 -1.50
CA TYR A 102 -3.04 -11.64 -2.77
C TYR A 102 -3.61 -10.22 -2.66
N GLU A 103 -2.70 -9.27 -2.85
CA GLU A 103 -2.95 -7.85 -2.83
C GLU A 103 -2.43 -7.25 -4.14
N LEU A 104 -3.30 -6.56 -4.87
CA LEU A 104 -2.88 -5.91 -6.11
C LEU A 104 -1.83 -4.82 -5.85
N ASP A 105 -1.86 -4.17 -4.68
CA ASP A 105 -0.87 -3.16 -4.32
C ASP A 105 0.53 -3.75 -4.06
N SER A 106 0.65 -5.02 -3.67
CA SER A 106 1.97 -5.67 -3.55
C SER A 106 2.70 -5.68 -4.91
N LEU A 107 1.98 -5.94 -6.01
CA LEU A 107 2.53 -5.82 -7.37
C LEU A 107 2.72 -4.36 -7.80
N ALA A 108 1.79 -3.47 -7.44
CA ALA A 108 1.90 -2.04 -7.74
C ALA A 108 3.10 -1.39 -7.03
N SER A 109 3.45 -1.86 -5.84
CA SER A 109 4.55 -1.36 -4.99
C SER A 109 5.91 -1.66 -5.60
N PHE A 110 6.09 -2.83 -6.22
CA PHE A 110 7.29 -3.11 -7.02
C PHE A 110 7.43 -2.15 -8.22
N LEU A 111 6.34 -1.90 -8.93
CA LEU A 111 6.33 -0.96 -10.05
C LEU A 111 6.57 0.48 -9.55
N GLN A 112 6.05 0.86 -8.38
CA GLN A 112 6.35 2.12 -7.73
C GLN A 112 7.84 2.25 -7.44
N LEU A 113 8.44 1.25 -6.80
CA LEU A 113 9.86 1.25 -6.46
C LEU A 113 10.74 1.44 -7.71
N CYS A 114 10.42 0.72 -8.79
CA CYS A 114 11.12 0.85 -10.07
C CYS A 114 10.97 2.26 -10.68
N ALA A 115 9.73 2.79 -10.72
CA ALA A 115 9.44 4.09 -11.29
C ALA A 115 10.08 5.23 -10.47
N THR A 116 10.02 5.17 -9.14
CA THR A 116 10.66 6.14 -8.24
C THR A 116 12.17 6.15 -8.42
N TYR A 117 12.81 4.98 -8.45
CA TYR A 117 14.24 4.88 -8.68
C TYR A 117 14.66 5.47 -10.03
N HIS A 118 13.97 5.08 -11.11
CA HIS A 118 14.27 5.56 -12.45
C HIS A 118 14.08 7.07 -12.57
N ALA A 119 12.98 7.61 -12.02
CA ALA A 119 12.69 9.05 -12.06
C ALA A 119 13.74 9.90 -11.31
N ALA A 120 14.30 9.39 -10.22
CA ALA A 120 15.30 10.12 -9.42
C ALA A 120 16.73 9.97 -9.95
N THR A 121 17.05 8.89 -10.68
CA THR A 121 18.44 8.55 -11.03
C THR A 121 18.74 8.49 -12.53
N ASP A 122 17.71 8.36 -13.38
CA ASP A 122 17.81 8.06 -14.81
C ASP A 122 18.68 6.82 -15.15
N ASP A 123 18.86 5.90 -14.18
CA ASP A 123 19.73 4.73 -14.30
C ASP A 123 19.07 3.60 -15.12
N THR A 124 18.85 3.86 -16.40
CA THR A 124 18.38 2.88 -17.38
C THR A 124 19.40 1.74 -17.55
N ALA A 125 20.69 2.01 -17.30
CA ALA A 125 21.76 1.02 -17.39
C ALA A 125 21.60 -0.10 -16.37
N PHE A 126 21.13 0.20 -15.14
CA PHE A 126 20.76 -0.83 -14.16
C PHE A 126 19.67 -1.76 -14.68
N PHE A 127 18.56 -1.22 -15.18
CA PHE A 127 17.48 -2.05 -15.73
C PHE A 127 17.94 -2.84 -16.96
N GLY A 128 18.91 -2.31 -17.74
CA GLY A 128 19.57 -3.06 -18.81
C GLY A 128 20.40 -4.24 -18.32
N ARG A 129 21.17 -4.07 -17.23
CA ARG A 129 21.92 -5.18 -16.59
C ARG A 129 21.00 -6.20 -15.93
N ALA A 130 19.95 -5.74 -15.25
CA ALA A 130 18.94 -6.56 -14.61
C ALA A 130 17.82 -7.01 -15.57
N ARG A 131 18.01 -6.85 -16.89
CA ARG A 131 16.93 -6.99 -17.89
C ARG A 131 16.23 -8.34 -17.82
N GLY A 132 16.96 -9.43 -17.59
CA GLY A 132 16.39 -10.78 -17.50
C GLY A 132 15.36 -10.89 -16.37
N SER A 133 15.78 -10.66 -15.12
CA SER A 133 14.91 -10.72 -13.94
C SER A 133 13.82 -9.65 -13.96
N PHE A 134 14.15 -8.41 -14.34
CA PHE A 134 13.19 -7.31 -14.38
C PHE A 134 12.06 -7.56 -15.38
N LEU A 135 12.38 -7.90 -16.63
CA LEU A 135 11.34 -8.17 -17.63
C LEU A 135 10.56 -9.44 -17.32
N ALA A 136 11.18 -10.45 -16.72
CA ALA A 136 10.48 -11.64 -16.26
C ALA A 136 9.46 -11.30 -15.16
N ALA A 137 9.85 -10.52 -14.15
CA ALA A 137 8.95 -10.07 -13.09
C ALA A 137 7.78 -9.22 -13.64
N VAL A 138 8.06 -8.30 -14.58
CA VAL A 138 7.01 -7.53 -15.25
C VAL A 138 6.05 -8.44 -16.02
N ARG A 139 6.53 -9.47 -16.71
CA ARG A 139 5.64 -10.44 -17.39
C ARG A 139 4.79 -11.22 -16.39
N ALA A 140 5.38 -11.72 -15.31
CA ALA A 140 4.66 -12.40 -14.23
C ALA A 140 3.55 -11.52 -13.62
N ILE A 141 3.83 -10.23 -13.39
CA ILE A 141 2.83 -9.25 -12.94
C ILE A 141 1.68 -9.13 -13.94
N LEU A 142 1.98 -8.98 -15.24
CA LEU A 142 0.94 -8.80 -16.26
C LEU A 142 0.13 -10.08 -16.51
N ASP A 143 0.74 -11.25 -16.35
CA ASP A 143 0.07 -12.55 -16.49
C ASP A 143 -0.87 -12.77 -15.30
N THR A 144 -0.38 -12.56 -14.07
CA THR A 144 -1.19 -12.58 -12.83
C THR A 144 -2.36 -11.60 -12.90
N ALA A 145 -2.10 -10.36 -13.32
CA ALA A 145 -3.15 -9.36 -13.48
C ALA A 145 -4.15 -9.74 -14.59
N ALA A 146 -3.74 -10.41 -15.67
CA ALA A 146 -4.65 -10.85 -16.72
C ALA A 146 -5.58 -11.96 -16.23
N GLU A 147 -5.04 -12.92 -15.48
CA GLU A 147 -5.78 -14.03 -14.86
C GLU A 147 -6.85 -13.53 -13.87
N LEU A 148 -6.52 -12.50 -13.08
CA LEU A 148 -7.38 -11.96 -12.03
C LEU A 148 -8.36 -10.87 -12.51
N ARG A 149 -8.57 -10.77 -13.83
CA ARG A 149 -9.64 -9.94 -14.45
C ARG A 149 -10.90 -10.74 -14.79
N GLY A 150 -10.86 -12.07 -14.59
CA GLY A 150 -12.00 -12.95 -14.82
C GLY A 150 -13.18 -12.63 -13.88
N GLY A 151 -14.40 -12.75 -14.42
CA GLY A 151 -15.63 -12.67 -13.63
C GLY A 151 -16.01 -14.01 -12.99
N THR A 152 -17.00 -13.99 -12.10
CA THR A 152 -17.50 -15.19 -11.40
C THR A 152 -18.24 -16.18 -12.29
N TYR A 153 -18.79 -15.73 -13.43
CA TYR A 153 -19.54 -16.57 -14.34
C TYR A 153 -18.96 -16.52 -15.75
N ASN A 154 -18.89 -17.68 -16.39
CA ASN A 154 -18.68 -17.81 -17.83
C ASN A 154 -19.92 -17.31 -18.60
N ARG A 155 -19.79 -17.18 -19.93
CA ARG A 155 -20.89 -16.71 -20.79
C ARG A 155 -22.11 -17.62 -20.77
N ASP A 156 -21.94 -18.91 -20.48
CA ASP A 156 -23.02 -19.90 -20.37
C ASP A 156 -23.65 -19.94 -18.96
N GLY A 157 -23.20 -19.09 -18.04
CA GLY A 157 -23.68 -19.05 -16.65
C GLY A 157 -23.01 -20.06 -15.71
N SER A 158 -22.10 -20.91 -16.19
CA SER A 158 -21.30 -21.77 -15.32
C SER A 158 -20.38 -20.93 -14.42
N VAL A 159 -20.16 -21.39 -13.19
CA VAL A 159 -19.28 -20.71 -12.23
C VAL A 159 -17.82 -20.87 -12.69
N ALA A 160 -17.13 -19.75 -12.84
CA ALA A 160 -15.69 -19.67 -13.07
C ALA A 160 -15.01 -19.31 -11.75
N LEU A 161 -14.33 -20.29 -11.14
CA LEU A 161 -13.52 -20.03 -9.95
C LEU A 161 -12.35 -19.11 -10.28
N PRO A 162 -12.02 -18.14 -9.42
CA PRO A 162 -10.80 -17.37 -9.60
C PRO A 162 -9.57 -18.28 -9.53
N PRO A 163 -8.51 -17.96 -10.29
CA PRO A 163 -7.26 -18.70 -10.24
C PRO A 163 -6.60 -18.59 -8.86
N TYR A 164 -6.74 -17.44 -8.19
CA TYR A 164 -6.36 -17.26 -6.80
C TYR A 164 -7.52 -17.56 -5.84
N GLN A 165 -7.29 -18.42 -4.85
CA GLN A 165 -8.23 -18.67 -3.75
C GLN A 165 -7.49 -18.75 -2.42
N PHE A 166 -8.12 -18.30 -1.34
CA PHE A 166 -7.51 -18.26 -0.01
C PHE A 166 -8.51 -18.58 1.09
N ARG A 167 -8.15 -19.46 2.02
CA ARG A 167 -8.90 -19.70 3.26
C ARG A 167 -7.94 -19.79 4.43
N ARG A 168 -8.36 -19.26 5.58
CA ARG A 168 -7.66 -19.38 6.86
C ARG A 168 -8.66 -19.80 7.92
N GLN A 169 -8.26 -20.71 8.81
CA GLN A 169 -9.03 -20.98 10.02
C GLN A 169 -8.78 -19.84 11.00
N THR A 170 -9.78 -18.99 11.24
CA THR A 170 -9.64 -17.76 12.03
C THR A 170 -10.98 -17.37 12.64
N SER A 171 -10.95 -16.62 13.75
CA SER A 171 -12.13 -15.95 14.34
C SER A 171 -12.36 -14.53 13.80
N THR A 172 -11.46 -14.02 12.97
CA THR A 172 -11.55 -12.67 12.39
C THR A 172 -12.05 -12.75 10.95
N ALA A 173 -13.20 -12.14 10.66
CA ALA A 173 -13.87 -12.28 9.37
C ALA A 173 -13.05 -11.73 8.18
N THR A 174 -12.20 -10.72 8.42
CA THR A 174 -11.33 -10.14 7.39
C THR A 174 -10.07 -10.97 7.10
N GLU A 175 -9.77 -11.97 7.93
CA GLU A 175 -8.58 -12.82 7.78
C GLU A 175 -8.80 -14.02 6.83
N THR A 176 -9.96 -14.11 6.17
CA THR A 176 -10.28 -15.17 5.20
C THR A 176 -11.24 -14.68 4.12
N LEU A 177 -11.35 -15.37 2.99
CA LEU A 177 -12.28 -15.01 1.91
C LEU A 177 -13.60 -15.79 1.99
N ALA A 178 -14.69 -15.12 1.64
CA ALA A 178 -16.02 -15.74 1.47
C ALA A 178 -16.06 -16.72 0.29
N ASN A 179 -17.19 -17.44 0.13
CA ASN A 179 -17.46 -18.36 -0.98
C ASN A 179 -16.35 -19.40 -1.19
N ASP A 180 -16.02 -20.13 -0.12
CA ASP A 180 -14.99 -21.18 -0.09
C ASP A 180 -13.61 -20.73 -0.59
N GLY A 181 -13.25 -19.48 -0.29
CA GLY A 181 -11.96 -18.92 -0.65
C GLY A 181 -11.92 -18.16 -1.97
N ALA A 182 -13.03 -18.07 -2.71
CA ALA A 182 -13.11 -17.31 -3.96
C ALA A 182 -13.38 -15.81 -3.76
N GLY A 183 -13.79 -15.40 -2.56
CA GLY A 183 -14.31 -14.07 -2.23
C GLY A 183 -15.67 -13.78 -2.87
N ASN A 184 -16.20 -12.56 -2.71
CA ASN A 184 -17.52 -12.20 -3.25
C ASN A 184 -17.54 -12.13 -4.79
N PRO A 185 -18.70 -12.35 -5.44
CA PRO A 185 -18.81 -12.33 -6.89
C PRO A 185 -18.33 -11.03 -7.56
N VAL A 186 -17.70 -11.16 -8.72
CA VAL A 186 -17.15 -10.05 -9.51
C VAL A 186 -17.65 -10.16 -10.95
N LYS A 187 -18.09 -9.04 -11.52
CA LYS A 187 -18.49 -8.97 -12.92
C LYS A 187 -17.25 -9.00 -13.82
N GLY A 188 -17.25 -9.90 -14.81
CA GLY A 188 -16.21 -9.93 -15.83
C GLY A 188 -16.27 -8.75 -16.80
N GLY A 189 -15.15 -8.44 -17.46
CA GLY A 189 -15.11 -7.42 -18.52
C GLY A 189 -15.17 -5.98 -18.03
N THR A 190 -14.88 -5.73 -16.75
CA THR A 190 -14.84 -4.38 -16.17
C THR A 190 -13.59 -3.58 -16.56
N GLY A 191 -12.52 -4.27 -16.96
CA GLY A 191 -11.20 -3.67 -17.22
C GLY A 191 -10.31 -3.62 -15.97
N MET A 192 -10.90 -3.70 -14.78
CA MET A 192 -10.20 -3.69 -13.49
C MET A 192 -9.68 -5.09 -13.13
N VAL A 193 -8.64 -5.13 -12.29
CA VAL A 193 -8.04 -6.34 -11.75
C VAL A 193 -8.57 -6.56 -10.33
N ARG A 194 -8.86 -7.81 -9.98
CA ARG A 194 -9.26 -8.16 -8.61
C ARG A 194 -8.10 -7.92 -7.63
N SER A 195 -8.44 -7.62 -6.39
CA SER A 195 -7.59 -7.74 -5.20
C SER A 195 -8.37 -8.59 -4.20
N ALA A 196 -7.75 -9.62 -3.65
CA ALA A 196 -8.40 -10.45 -2.66
C ALA A 196 -8.37 -9.78 -1.28
N PHE A 197 -7.25 -9.14 -0.97
CA PHE A 197 -7.01 -8.40 0.25
C PHE A 197 -6.66 -6.93 -0.06
N ARG A 198 -6.87 -6.07 0.94
CA ARG A 198 -6.48 -4.66 0.99
C ARG A 198 -5.03 -4.53 1.48
N PRO A 199 -4.41 -3.34 1.38
CA PRO A 199 -3.09 -3.10 1.98
C PRO A 199 -3.07 -3.16 3.52
N SER A 200 -4.23 -3.32 4.18
CA SER A 200 -4.33 -3.63 5.61
C SER A 200 -4.25 -5.14 5.90
N ASP A 201 -3.96 -5.97 4.89
CA ASP A 201 -4.05 -7.43 4.92
C ASP A 201 -5.48 -7.98 5.21
N ASP A 202 -6.52 -7.13 5.19
CA ASP A 202 -7.92 -7.50 5.35
C ASP A 202 -8.58 -7.89 4.01
N ALA A 203 -9.46 -8.89 4.02
CA ALA A 203 -10.22 -9.31 2.85
C ALA A 203 -11.07 -8.17 2.27
N CYS A 204 -11.03 -8.00 0.94
CA CYS A 204 -11.93 -7.09 0.23
C CYS A 204 -13.38 -7.58 0.34
N ILE A 205 -14.32 -6.66 0.58
CA ILE A 205 -15.76 -6.96 0.47
C ILE A 205 -16.11 -7.13 -1.01
N TYR A 206 -15.73 -6.17 -1.85
CA TYR A 206 -15.79 -6.31 -3.30
C TYR A 206 -14.39 -6.21 -3.90
N GLN A 207 -14.01 -7.23 -4.67
CA GLN A 207 -12.61 -7.42 -5.06
C GLN A 207 -12.12 -6.45 -6.14
N LEU A 208 -12.98 -5.63 -6.77
CA LEU A 208 -12.48 -4.54 -7.62
C LEU A 208 -12.13 -3.35 -6.72
N PHE A 209 -11.05 -3.53 -5.96
CA PHE A 209 -10.51 -2.56 -5.02
C PHE A 209 -9.97 -1.34 -5.78
N VAL A 210 -10.64 -0.20 -5.65
CA VAL A 210 -10.45 0.96 -6.51
C VAL A 210 -9.08 1.60 -6.29
N PRO A 211 -8.63 1.95 -5.07
CA PRO A 211 -7.28 2.48 -4.82
C PRO A 211 -6.14 1.64 -5.38
N ALA A 212 -6.13 0.31 -5.20
CA ALA A 212 -5.07 -0.52 -5.78
C ALA A 212 -5.11 -0.53 -7.30
N ASN A 213 -6.30 -0.52 -7.93
CA ASN A 213 -6.41 -0.39 -9.38
C ASN A 213 -5.89 0.97 -9.86
N MET A 214 -6.12 2.05 -9.12
CA MET A 214 -5.54 3.37 -9.41
C MET A 214 -4.01 3.33 -9.38
N MET A 215 -3.43 2.84 -8.27
CA MET A 215 -1.98 2.76 -8.08
C MET A 215 -1.32 1.85 -9.13
N PHE A 216 -1.91 0.68 -9.39
CA PHE A 216 -1.40 -0.27 -10.38
C PHE A 216 -1.43 0.32 -11.80
N SER A 217 -2.54 0.94 -12.21
CA SER A 217 -2.64 1.64 -13.50
C SER A 217 -1.58 2.73 -13.63
N ARG A 218 -1.35 3.53 -12.59
CA ARG A 218 -0.38 4.63 -12.60
C ARG A 218 1.05 4.14 -12.81
N TYR A 219 1.45 3.09 -12.09
CA TYR A 219 2.83 2.60 -12.14
C TYR A 219 3.10 1.62 -13.28
N LEU A 220 2.07 0.93 -13.82
CA LEU A 220 2.17 0.26 -15.12
C LEU A 220 2.55 1.26 -16.23
N SER A 221 1.85 2.40 -16.29
CA SER A 221 2.14 3.43 -17.29
C SER A 221 3.55 4.01 -17.12
N ALA A 222 3.99 4.24 -15.88
CA ALA A 222 5.34 4.72 -15.58
C ALA A 222 6.43 3.73 -16.01
N CYS A 223 6.32 2.47 -15.57
CA CYS A 223 7.31 1.44 -15.85
C CYS A 223 7.34 1.02 -17.32
N ALA A 224 6.26 1.22 -18.08
CA ALA A 224 6.28 0.97 -19.52
C ALA A 224 7.36 1.77 -20.25
N ARG A 225 7.70 2.98 -19.78
CA ARG A 225 8.81 3.78 -20.32
C ARG A 225 10.17 3.11 -20.08
N ILE A 226 10.38 2.54 -18.91
CA ILE A 226 11.60 1.81 -18.55
C ILE A 226 11.71 0.54 -19.39
N VAL A 227 10.62 -0.24 -19.51
CA VAL A 227 10.56 -1.48 -20.31
C VAL A 227 10.85 -1.22 -21.79
N GLU A 228 10.33 -0.12 -22.35
CA GLU A 228 10.63 0.30 -23.71
C GLU A 228 12.11 0.71 -23.86
N ALA A 229 12.66 1.46 -22.90
CA ALA A 229 14.05 1.89 -22.90
C ALA A 229 15.06 0.73 -22.81
N VAL A 230 14.70 -0.40 -22.17
CA VAL A 230 15.52 -1.62 -22.15
C VAL A 230 15.22 -2.60 -23.31
N GLY A 231 14.48 -2.13 -24.31
CA GLY A 231 14.33 -2.79 -25.61
C GLY A 231 13.20 -3.82 -25.71
N ASP A 232 12.12 -3.71 -24.93
CA ASP A 232 10.91 -4.54 -25.10
C ASP A 232 9.65 -3.67 -25.33
N ALA A 233 9.59 -3.04 -26.52
CA ALA A 233 8.47 -2.19 -26.91
C ALA A 233 7.11 -2.95 -26.96
N VAL A 234 7.13 -4.26 -27.21
CA VAL A 234 5.91 -5.09 -27.22
C VAL A 234 5.35 -5.22 -25.81
N LEU A 235 6.19 -5.54 -24.84
CA LEU A 235 5.80 -5.60 -23.42
C LEU A 235 5.36 -4.22 -22.90
N ALA A 236 6.10 -3.16 -23.23
CA ALA A 236 5.73 -1.79 -22.87
C ALA A 236 4.33 -1.40 -23.42
N LYS A 237 4.02 -1.77 -24.66
CA LYS A 237 2.69 -1.55 -25.25
C LYS A 237 1.60 -2.32 -24.50
N ARG A 238 1.86 -3.58 -24.11
CA ARG A 238 0.93 -4.37 -23.28
C ARG A 238 0.67 -3.70 -21.92
N MET A 239 1.70 -3.19 -21.26
CA MET A 239 1.57 -2.44 -19.99
C MET A 239 0.71 -1.19 -20.13
N ARG A 240 0.95 -0.36 -21.16
CA ARG A 240 0.16 0.85 -21.42
C ARG A 240 -1.30 0.53 -21.75
N GLY A 241 -1.53 -0.54 -22.51
CA GLY A 241 -2.87 -1.04 -22.82
C GLY A 241 -3.63 -1.43 -21.56
N LEU A 242 -3.03 -2.26 -20.70
CA LEU A 242 -3.64 -2.67 -19.44
C LEU A 242 -3.90 -1.48 -18.51
N ALA A 243 -2.95 -0.54 -18.36
CA ALA A 243 -3.15 0.68 -17.59
C ALA A 243 -4.36 1.48 -18.11
N GLY A 244 -4.48 1.66 -19.42
CA GLY A 244 -5.62 2.36 -20.03
C GLY A 244 -6.97 1.65 -19.80
N GLU A 245 -6.98 0.32 -19.83
CA GLU A 245 -8.18 -0.48 -19.54
C GLU A 245 -8.62 -0.38 -18.08
N ILE A 246 -7.67 -0.47 -17.14
CA ILE A 246 -7.93 -0.32 -15.71
C ILE A 246 -8.47 1.08 -15.42
N ARG A 247 -7.85 2.13 -15.96
CA ARG A 247 -8.31 3.51 -15.79
C ARG A 247 -9.75 3.69 -16.26
N LYS A 248 -10.09 3.18 -17.46
CA LYS A 248 -11.48 3.21 -17.97
C LYS A 248 -12.44 2.43 -17.06
N GLY A 249 -11.99 1.30 -16.51
CA GLY A 249 -12.76 0.52 -15.54
C GLY A 249 -13.02 1.29 -14.24
N VAL A 250 -11.99 1.90 -13.66
CA VAL A 250 -12.10 2.75 -12.46
C VAL A 250 -13.05 3.93 -12.71
N GLU A 251 -12.93 4.61 -13.85
CA GLU A 251 -13.79 5.74 -14.20
C GLU A 251 -15.26 5.32 -14.37
N ARG A 252 -15.52 4.14 -14.93
CA ARG A 252 -16.87 3.62 -15.19
C ARG A 252 -17.54 3.04 -13.96
N TYR A 253 -16.83 2.22 -13.20
CA TYR A 253 -17.40 1.44 -12.10
C TYR A 253 -17.06 2.03 -10.73
N GLY A 254 -15.85 2.59 -10.57
CA GLY A 254 -15.37 3.11 -9.30
C GLY A 254 -15.92 4.48 -8.92
N ARG A 255 -16.43 5.27 -9.86
CA ARG A 255 -17.12 6.54 -9.55
C ARG A 255 -18.59 6.26 -9.27
N VAL A 256 -19.14 6.76 -8.17
CA VAL A 256 -20.55 6.57 -7.76
C VAL A 256 -21.14 7.85 -7.19
N ASP A 257 -22.47 7.99 -7.19
CA ASP A 257 -23.16 9.16 -6.65
C ASP A 257 -23.44 8.99 -5.16
N HIS A 258 -22.84 9.84 -4.33
CA HIS A 258 -23.07 9.91 -2.89
C HIS A 258 -24.14 10.94 -2.56
N ARG A 259 -25.07 10.61 -1.63
CA ARG A 259 -26.21 11.47 -1.28
C ARG A 259 -25.81 12.86 -0.79
N GLY A 260 -24.72 12.99 -0.03
CA GLY A 260 -24.24 14.25 0.55
C GLY A 260 -23.07 14.94 -0.16
N TYR A 261 -22.23 14.22 -0.92
CA TYR A 261 -20.96 14.76 -1.45
C TYR A 261 -20.94 14.85 -2.98
N GLY A 262 -21.99 14.40 -3.68
CA GLY A 262 -22.01 14.32 -5.13
C GLY A 262 -21.24 13.11 -5.65
N ARG A 263 -20.59 13.23 -6.81
CA ARG A 263 -19.80 12.13 -7.37
C ARG A 263 -18.54 11.91 -6.54
N VAL A 264 -18.34 10.70 -6.05
CA VAL A 264 -17.16 10.25 -5.29
C VAL A 264 -16.58 8.99 -5.91
N TYR A 265 -15.37 8.60 -5.50
CA TYR A 265 -14.86 7.25 -5.74
C TYR A 265 -15.32 6.31 -4.61
N ALA A 266 -15.84 5.14 -4.97
CA ALA A 266 -16.04 4.04 -4.04
C ALA A 266 -14.69 3.40 -3.69
N TYR A 267 -14.59 2.80 -2.51
CA TYR A 267 -13.40 2.08 -2.07
C TYR A 267 -13.27 0.75 -2.80
N GLU A 268 -14.39 0.04 -2.94
CA GLU A 268 -14.50 -1.29 -3.53
C GLU A 268 -15.77 -1.39 -4.36
N VAL A 269 -15.73 -2.07 -5.51
CA VAL A 269 -16.91 -2.34 -6.34
C VAL A 269 -16.94 -3.77 -6.85
N ASP A 270 -18.12 -4.29 -7.21
CA ASP A 270 -18.28 -5.64 -7.76
C ASP A 270 -18.46 -5.66 -9.29
N GLY A 271 -18.73 -4.49 -9.89
CA GLY A 271 -19.10 -4.31 -11.30
C GLY A 271 -20.56 -4.65 -11.64
N TYR A 272 -21.31 -5.29 -10.75
CA TYR A 272 -22.75 -5.54 -10.84
C TYR A 272 -23.59 -4.35 -10.35
N GLY A 273 -23.01 -3.47 -9.54
CA GLY A 273 -23.67 -2.28 -9.00
C GLY A 273 -23.46 -2.13 -7.49
N GLY A 274 -22.90 -3.13 -6.82
CA GLY A 274 -22.44 -3.04 -5.44
C GLY A 274 -21.22 -2.13 -5.34
N ALA A 275 -21.24 -1.24 -4.35
CA ALA A 275 -20.16 -0.32 -4.03
C ALA A 275 -19.99 -0.22 -2.52
N GLY A 276 -18.75 -0.38 -2.04
CA GLY A 276 -18.34 -0.10 -0.67
C GLY A 276 -17.90 1.35 -0.55
N LEU A 277 -18.65 2.14 0.23
CA LEU A 277 -18.37 3.54 0.50
C LEU A 277 -17.67 3.66 1.86
N MET A 278 -16.35 3.74 1.84
CA MET A 278 -15.48 3.89 3.01
C MET A 278 -14.11 4.41 2.55
N ASP A 279 -13.15 4.55 3.47
CA ASP A 279 -11.73 4.53 3.16
C ASP A 279 -10.96 3.89 4.32
N ASP A 280 -9.77 3.39 4.03
CA ASP A 280 -8.85 2.80 4.99
C ASP A 280 -7.57 3.67 5.11
N ALA A 281 -6.85 3.57 6.21
CA ALA A 281 -5.60 4.30 6.42
C ALA A 281 -4.41 3.79 5.60
N ASN A 282 -4.42 2.51 5.22
CA ASN A 282 -3.32 1.88 4.50
C ASN A 282 -3.24 2.37 3.06
N ILE A 283 -2.02 2.60 2.57
CA ILE A 283 -1.79 3.08 1.20
C ILE A 283 -1.60 1.86 0.29
N PRO A 284 -2.29 1.77 -0.86
CA PRO A 284 -3.15 2.81 -1.46
C PRO A 284 -4.54 2.89 -0.83
N SER A 285 -4.91 4.11 -0.41
CA SER A 285 -6.26 4.54 -0.01
C SER A 285 -6.84 5.55 -1.01
N LEU A 286 -8.14 5.84 -0.93
CA LEU A 286 -8.76 6.89 -1.75
C LEU A 286 -8.13 8.26 -1.44
N LEU A 287 -7.90 8.55 -0.16
CA LEU A 287 -7.23 9.77 0.30
C LEU A 287 -5.82 9.91 -0.30
N SER A 288 -5.10 8.80 -0.48
CA SER A 288 -3.73 8.80 -1.00
C SER A 288 -3.61 8.90 -2.53
N ALA A 289 -4.73 8.94 -3.29
CA ALA A 289 -4.68 8.93 -4.75
C ALA A 289 -3.82 10.04 -5.41
N PRO A 290 -3.75 11.26 -4.84
CA PRO A 290 -2.80 12.28 -5.32
C PRO A 290 -1.34 12.00 -4.95
N LEU A 291 -1.08 11.28 -3.85
CA LEU A 291 0.28 11.01 -3.38
C LEU A 291 1.09 10.20 -4.40
N PHE A 292 0.45 9.24 -5.07
CA PHE A 292 1.07 8.49 -6.18
C PHE A 292 0.76 9.07 -7.57
N GLY A 293 0.07 10.22 -7.63
CA GLY A 293 -0.18 10.97 -8.87
C GLY A 293 -1.11 10.26 -9.86
N TYR A 294 -2.13 9.55 -9.38
CA TYR A 294 -3.20 9.04 -10.25
C TYR A 294 -4.31 10.09 -10.46
N LEU A 295 -4.67 10.82 -9.41
CA LEU A 295 -5.55 11.99 -9.46
C LEU A 295 -4.76 13.25 -9.13
N ASP A 296 -5.15 14.37 -9.72
CA ASP A 296 -4.67 15.67 -9.27
C ASP A 296 -5.34 16.01 -7.93
N ARG A 297 -4.61 16.72 -7.05
CA ARG A 297 -5.14 17.18 -5.76
C ARG A 297 -6.38 18.07 -5.94
N ASP A 298 -6.49 18.77 -7.05
CA ASP A 298 -7.60 19.68 -7.37
C ASP A 298 -8.73 19.01 -8.18
N ASP A 299 -8.63 17.69 -8.46
CA ASP A 299 -9.72 16.99 -9.16
C ASP A 299 -11.02 17.10 -8.33
N PRO A 300 -12.14 17.57 -8.93
CA PRO A 300 -13.36 17.83 -8.18
C PRO A 300 -13.99 16.57 -7.59
N ILE A 301 -13.85 15.41 -8.24
CA ILE A 301 -14.34 14.13 -7.74
C ILE A 301 -13.45 13.65 -6.59
N TYR A 302 -12.13 13.84 -6.68
CA TYR A 302 -11.23 13.61 -5.56
C TYR A 302 -11.59 14.51 -4.38
N GLN A 303 -11.82 15.81 -4.58
CA GLN A 303 -12.19 16.72 -3.49
C GLN A 303 -13.53 16.33 -2.83
N ASN A 304 -14.51 15.87 -3.61
CA ASN A 304 -15.74 15.29 -3.04
C ASN A 304 -15.44 14.04 -2.21
N THR A 305 -14.58 13.16 -2.72
CA THR A 305 -14.15 11.93 -2.04
C THR A 305 -13.38 12.27 -0.76
N ARG A 306 -12.44 13.23 -0.79
CA ARG A 306 -11.69 13.71 0.38
C ARG A 306 -12.61 14.17 1.50
N ARG A 307 -13.64 14.98 1.17
CA ARG A 307 -14.62 15.43 2.17
C ARG A 307 -15.43 14.28 2.76
N PHE A 308 -15.79 13.29 1.94
CA PHE A 308 -16.49 12.09 2.38
C PHE A 308 -15.63 11.20 3.29
N VAL A 309 -14.38 10.91 2.90
CA VAL A 309 -13.53 9.96 3.66
C VAL A 309 -13.00 10.53 4.97
N LEU A 310 -13.00 11.86 5.12
CA LEU A 310 -12.60 12.60 6.32
C LEU A 310 -13.82 13.11 7.12
N SER A 311 -14.96 12.43 7.05
CA SER A 311 -16.17 12.76 7.81
C SER A 311 -16.79 11.53 8.47
N GLU A 312 -17.78 11.77 9.35
CA GLU A 312 -18.57 10.72 10.01
C GLU A 312 -19.36 9.83 9.03
N ASP A 313 -19.46 10.22 7.75
CA ASP A 313 -20.08 9.39 6.71
C ASP A 313 -19.16 8.25 6.23
N ASN A 314 -17.86 8.32 6.49
CA ASN A 314 -16.96 7.17 6.35
C ASN A 314 -17.02 6.32 7.63
N PRO A 315 -17.48 5.05 7.56
CA PRO A 315 -17.59 4.19 8.74
C PRO A 315 -16.28 3.94 9.50
N TYR A 316 -15.13 4.17 8.84
CA TYR A 316 -13.80 4.01 9.41
C TYR A 316 -13.04 5.34 9.55
N PHE A 317 -13.73 6.49 9.41
CA PHE A 317 -13.20 7.72 9.98
C PHE A 317 -13.42 7.67 11.49
N MET A 318 -12.35 7.76 12.25
CA MET A 318 -12.36 7.59 13.70
C MET A 318 -11.98 8.91 14.34
N TRP A 319 -12.74 9.31 15.36
CA TRP A 319 -12.60 10.62 15.97
C TRP A 319 -12.68 10.56 17.50
N GLY A 320 -12.12 11.57 18.14
CA GLY A 320 -11.99 11.72 19.59
C GLY A 320 -11.00 12.84 19.95
N PRO A 321 -10.76 13.08 21.25
CA PRO A 321 -9.89 14.16 21.71
C PRO A 321 -8.40 14.00 21.36
N VAL A 322 -7.93 12.79 21.03
CA VAL A 322 -6.50 12.49 20.83
C VAL A 322 -6.09 12.54 19.36
N LEU A 323 -6.73 11.73 18.51
CA LEU A 323 -6.37 11.59 17.10
C LEU A 323 -7.62 11.36 16.24
N ASN A 324 -7.74 12.12 15.14
CA ASN A 324 -8.86 12.06 14.22
C ASN A 324 -8.37 11.74 12.81
N SER A 325 -8.58 10.50 12.37
CA SER A 325 -8.04 9.99 11.10
C SER A 325 -8.86 8.80 10.61
N THR A 326 -8.64 8.40 9.35
CA THR A 326 -9.05 7.07 8.92
C THR A 326 -8.29 6.01 9.73
N GLY A 327 -8.99 4.93 10.05
CA GLY A 327 -8.38 3.69 10.52
C GLY A 327 -8.75 2.58 9.55
N GLY A 328 -9.30 1.48 10.06
CA GLY A 328 -9.78 0.37 9.26
C GLY A 328 -10.41 -0.72 10.12
N PRO A 329 -10.98 -1.76 9.50
CA PRO A 329 -11.49 -2.92 10.23
C PRO A 329 -10.37 -3.76 10.87
N HIS A 330 -9.12 -3.64 10.41
CA HIS A 330 -7.99 -4.43 10.90
C HIS A 330 -7.86 -4.41 12.43
N ILE A 331 -7.91 -3.20 12.99
CA ILE A 331 -7.92 -3.00 14.45
C ILE A 331 -9.35 -2.78 14.96
N GLY A 332 -10.19 -2.10 14.16
CA GLY A 332 -11.58 -1.85 14.46
C GLY A 332 -11.90 -0.41 14.89
N PRO A 333 -13.18 -0.11 15.16
CA PRO A 333 -13.66 1.24 15.46
C PRO A 333 -12.98 1.89 16.68
N GLY A 334 -12.72 3.19 16.61
CA GLY A 334 -12.09 3.98 17.68
C GLY A 334 -10.55 3.92 17.68
N MET A 335 -9.94 3.19 16.74
CA MET A 335 -8.50 2.99 16.64
C MET A 335 -7.93 3.65 15.38
N ALA A 336 -7.75 4.97 15.42
CA ALA A 336 -7.36 5.78 14.28
C ALA A 336 -5.87 5.60 13.95
N TRP A 337 -5.51 5.63 12.67
CA TRP A 337 -4.13 5.36 12.25
C TRP A 337 -3.38 6.67 11.97
N PRO A 338 -2.17 6.87 12.54
CA PRO A 338 -1.31 8.01 12.22
C PRO A 338 -1.01 8.14 10.73
N MET A 339 -0.92 7.03 9.99
CA MET A 339 -0.70 7.05 8.54
C MET A 339 -1.80 7.82 7.78
N GLY A 340 -3.07 7.63 8.11
CA GLY A 340 -4.17 8.37 7.47
C GLY A 340 -4.05 9.88 7.69
N LEU A 341 -3.60 10.30 8.87
CA LEU A 341 -3.38 11.69 9.24
C LEU A 341 -2.15 12.28 8.54
N ILE A 342 -1.10 11.49 8.35
CA ILE A 342 0.06 11.88 7.54
C ILE A 342 -0.35 12.06 6.07
N VAL A 343 -1.12 11.13 5.50
CA VAL A 343 -1.62 11.25 4.12
C VAL A 343 -2.52 12.48 3.99
N ARG A 344 -3.37 12.78 4.98
CA ARG A 344 -4.19 14.00 5.03
C ARG A 344 -3.34 15.26 4.90
N ILE A 345 -2.21 15.34 5.61
CA ILE A 345 -1.25 16.46 5.54
C ILE A 345 -0.59 16.52 4.15
N LEU A 346 -0.05 15.40 3.65
CA LEU A 346 0.63 15.31 2.35
C LEU A 346 -0.28 15.69 1.16
N THR A 347 -1.59 15.63 1.36
CA THR A 347 -2.61 15.91 0.34
C THR A 347 -3.42 17.18 0.62
N SER A 348 -2.98 18.01 1.58
CA SER A 348 -3.58 19.31 1.90
C SER A 348 -2.69 20.48 1.49
N ASP A 349 -3.34 21.60 1.16
CA ASP A 349 -2.72 22.92 1.07
C ASP A 349 -3.26 23.92 2.11
N ASP A 350 -4.20 23.49 2.97
CA ASP A 350 -4.75 24.30 4.06
C ASP A 350 -3.83 24.24 5.28
N ASP A 351 -3.18 25.38 5.58
CA ASP A 351 -2.26 25.53 6.70
C ASP A 351 -2.91 25.17 8.05
N ASN A 352 -4.20 25.45 8.25
CA ASN A 352 -4.89 25.11 9.51
C ASN A 352 -5.13 23.61 9.65
N GLU A 353 -5.49 22.94 8.55
CA GLU A 353 -5.61 21.47 8.50
C GLU A 353 -4.26 20.82 8.79
N ILE A 354 -3.19 21.32 8.18
CA ILE A 354 -1.84 20.79 8.38
C ILE A 354 -1.39 20.98 9.83
N VAL A 355 -1.54 22.18 10.39
CA VAL A 355 -1.10 22.48 11.77
C VAL A 355 -1.89 21.67 12.80
N SER A 356 -3.22 21.57 12.65
CA SER A 356 -4.05 20.78 13.56
C SER A 356 -3.75 19.28 13.49
N SER A 357 -3.43 18.76 12.30
CA SER A 357 -3.04 17.36 12.09
C SER A 357 -1.65 17.06 12.67
N LEU A 358 -0.68 17.95 12.46
CA LEU A 358 0.67 17.84 13.05
C LEU A 358 0.62 17.83 14.59
N ARG A 359 -0.22 18.67 15.21
CA ARG A 359 -0.41 18.67 16.66
C ARG A 359 -0.87 17.32 17.16
N GLN A 360 -1.90 16.75 16.54
CA GLN A 360 -2.42 15.42 16.90
C GLN A 360 -1.37 14.32 16.74
N LEU A 361 -0.59 14.31 15.65
CA LEU A 361 0.50 13.33 15.46
C LEU A 361 1.55 13.41 16.56
N LEU A 362 2.01 14.63 16.90
CA LEU A 362 3.06 14.82 17.89
C LEU A 362 2.57 14.55 19.32
N SER A 363 1.28 14.78 19.59
CA SER A 363 0.65 14.56 20.90
C SER A 363 0.02 13.16 21.05
N SER A 364 0.37 12.19 20.21
CA SER A 364 -0.18 10.82 20.27
C SER A 364 0.90 9.74 20.15
N THR A 365 2.14 10.10 20.48
CA THR A 365 3.29 9.19 20.40
C THR A 365 3.48 8.33 21.64
N ASP A 366 2.67 8.52 22.70
CA ASP A 366 2.81 7.85 24.00
C ASP A 366 4.23 7.96 24.58
N GLY A 367 4.89 9.10 24.34
CA GLY A 367 6.26 9.38 24.79
C GLY A 367 7.38 8.70 24.00
N TYR A 368 7.09 7.82 23.04
CA TYR A 368 8.13 7.11 22.27
C TYR A 368 8.81 7.96 21.19
N GLY A 369 8.18 9.07 20.75
CA GLY A 369 8.68 9.87 19.64
C GLY A 369 8.66 9.15 18.28
N LEU A 370 7.85 8.11 18.15
CA LEU A 370 7.67 7.28 16.95
C LEU A 370 6.19 7.17 16.60
N MET A 371 5.89 6.83 15.34
CA MET A 371 4.53 6.58 14.88
C MET A 371 4.11 5.15 15.18
N HIS A 372 2.86 5.01 15.62
CA HIS A 372 2.20 3.72 15.87
C HIS A 372 1.38 3.28 14.66
N GLU A 373 0.97 2.02 14.65
CA GLU A 373 -0.01 1.53 13.66
C GLU A 373 -1.38 2.20 13.88
N SER A 374 -1.90 2.14 15.11
CA SER A 374 -3.15 2.79 15.51
C SER A 374 -3.02 3.44 16.88
N VAL A 375 -3.88 4.43 17.14
CA VAL A 375 -4.02 5.14 18.41
C VAL A 375 -5.51 5.19 18.77
N ASN A 376 -5.84 4.90 20.02
CA ASN A 376 -7.20 5.06 20.50
C ASN A 376 -7.60 6.55 20.49
N THR A 377 -8.72 6.88 19.87
CA THR A 377 -9.10 8.29 19.67
C THR A 377 -9.41 9.04 20.96
N HIS A 378 -9.62 8.33 22.08
CA HIS A 378 -9.90 8.88 23.41
C HIS A 378 -8.71 8.76 24.39
N SER A 379 -7.66 8.01 24.05
CA SER A 379 -6.51 7.81 24.93
C SER A 379 -5.24 7.50 24.13
N GLU A 380 -4.19 8.30 24.33
CA GLU A 380 -2.87 7.98 23.75
C GLU A 380 -2.19 6.79 24.44
N SER A 381 -2.56 6.51 25.70
CA SER A 381 -1.88 5.57 26.59
C SER A 381 -2.55 4.21 26.71
N SER A 382 -3.39 3.83 25.74
CA SER A 382 -4.10 2.56 25.80
C SER A 382 -3.10 1.41 25.67
N GLY A 383 -2.73 0.80 26.80
CA GLY A 383 -2.04 -0.49 26.86
C GLY A 383 -2.81 -1.62 26.14
N GLU A 384 -4.02 -1.33 25.66
CA GLU A 384 -4.91 -2.24 24.97
C GLU A 384 -4.54 -2.43 23.48
N VAL A 385 -3.99 -1.44 22.76
CA VAL A 385 -3.61 -1.65 21.36
C VAL A 385 -2.50 -0.66 20.91
N LEU A 386 -1.26 -0.97 21.28
CA LEU A 386 -0.07 -0.59 20.51
C LEU A 386 0.43 -1.86 19.83
N THR A 387 -0.21 -2.25 18.72
CA THR A 387 0.08 -3.49 17.98
C THR A 387 1.53 -3.58 17.47
N ALA A 388 2.22 -2.45 17.39
CA ALA A 388 3.68 -2.40 17.38
C ALA A 388 4.21 -1.72 18.67
N ARG A 389 4.26 -2.46 19.79
CA ARG A 389 4.79 -1.94 21.07
C ARG A 389 6.09 -1.16 20.85
N GLY A 390 6.07 0.12 21.22
CA GLY A 390 7.23 1.03 21.14
C GLY A 390 7.54 1.61 19.77
N GLY A 391 6.52 1.83 18.91
CA GLY A 391 6.70 2.55 17.64
C GLY A 391 7.51 1.79 16.58
N ARG A 392 7.52 0.45 16.67
CA ARG A 392 8.28 -0.43 15.76
C ARG A 392 7.54 -0.67 14.44
N PHE A 393 7.04 0.39 13.82
CA PHE A 393 6.42 0.34 12.50
C PHE A 393 7.19 1.26 11.53
N SER A 394 8.25 0.71 10.93
CA SER A 394 9.20 1.46 10.10
C SER A 394 8.55 2.15 8.90
N TRP A 395 7.48 1.60 8.36
CA TRP A 395 6.73 2.28 7.30
C TRP A 395 6.10 3.58 7.80
N ALA A 396 5.30 3.54 8.87
CA ALA A 396 4.69 4.75 9.44
C ALA A 396 5.75 5.81 9.84
N ASN A 397 6.87 5.37 10.43
CA ASN A 397 7.99 6.25 10.76
C ASN A 397 8.63 6.90 9.52
N GLY A 398 8.86 6.11 8.46
CA GLY A 398 9.37 6.63 7.19
C GLY A 398 8.41 7.61 6.54
N LEU A 399 7.11 7.30 6.55
CA LEU A 399 6.06 8.18 6.00
C LEU A 399 5.98 9.51 6.75
N PHE A 400 6.14 9.50 8.07
CA PHE A 400 6.26 10.73 8.86
C PHE A 400 7.49 11.55 8.45
N GLY A 401 8.66 10.91 8.31
CA GLY A 401 9.87 11.58 7.82
C GLY A 401 9.70 12.19 6.43
N GLN A 402 9.04 11.46 5.51
CA GLN A 402 8.70 11.95 4.18
C GLN A 402 7.83 13.20 4.24
N MET A 403 6.81 13.23 5.11
CA MET A 403 5.95 14.39 5.32
C MET A 403 6.71 15.60 5.85
N ILE A 404 7.65 15.42 6.78
CA ILE A 404 8.47 16.54 7.28
C ILE A 404 9.35 17.13 6.17
N LEU A 405 9.98 16.29 5.33
CA LEU A 405 10.79 16.76 4.20
C LEU A 405 9.93 17.52 3.18
N ASP A 406 8.76 16.99 2.85
CA ASP A 406 7.79 17.62 1.95
C ASP A 406 7.29 18.98 2.50
N LEU A 407 6.95 19.07 3.79
CA LEU A 407 6.56 20.33 4.42
C LEU A 407 7.72 21.34 4.46
N ASN A 408 8.95 20.89 4.68
CA ASN A 408 10.12 21.77 4.66
C ASN A 408 10.33 22.41 3.27
N GLU A 409 9.99 21.69 2.20
CA GLU A 409 10.05 22.22 0.84
C GLU A 409 8.85 23.12 0.50
N ARG A 410 7.62 22.66 0.78
CA ARG A 410 6.39 23.36 0.35
C ARG A 410 5.94 24.48 1.29
N LYS A 411 6.09 24.29 2.60
CA LYS A 411 5.50 25.14 3.65
C LYS A 411 6.42 25.25 4.88
N PRO A 412 7.69 25.68 4.74
CA PRO A 412 8.68 25.67 5.84
C PRO A 412 8.30 26.54 7.03
N HIS A 413 7.41 27.54 6.86
CA HIS A 413 6.92 28.37 7.96
C HIS A 413 6.10 27.59 8.99
N LEU A 414 5.44 26.49 8.58
CA LEU A 414 4.66 25.66 9.49
C LEU A 414 5.57 24.90 10.47
N LEU A 415 6.73 24.41 10.01
CA LEU A 415 7.70 23.70 10.85
C LEU A 415 8.40 24.60 11.88
N LYS A 416 8.27 25.93 11.75
CA LYS A 416 8.79 26.91 12.72
C LYS A 416 7.81 27.20 13.87
N LEU A 417 6.59 26.69 13.81
CA LEU A 417 5.60 26.86 14.86
C LEU A 417 5.93 25.95 16.06
N SER A 418 5.49 26.36 17.26
CA SER A 418 5.53 25.47 18.42
C SER A 418 4.36 24.50 18.41
N TYR A 419 4.67 23.21 18.53
CA TYR A 419 3.71 22.12 18.67
C TYR A 419 3.70 21.50 20.06
N GLN A 420 4.64 21.91 20.93
CA GLN A 420 4.64 21.50 22.32
C GLN A 420 3.49 22.19 23.06
N PRO A 421 2.75 21.48 23.93
CA PRO A 421 1.82 22.13 24.84
C PRO A 421 2.58 23.23 25.59
N SER A 422 2.08 24.46 25.55
CA SER A 422 2.71 25.55 26.29
C SER A 422 2.64 25.23 27.79
N SER A 423 3.72 24.69 28.33
CA SER A 423 3.94 24.56 29.76
C SER A 423 4.19 25.96 30.33
N ASN A 424 3.19 26.85 30.32
CA ASN A 424 3.12 28.12 31.05
C ASN A 424 1.93 28.96 30.57
N GLN A 425 0.79 28.83 31.25
CA GLN A 425 0.10 30.05 31.67
C GLN A 425 0.95 30.66 32.80
N GLY A 426 1.97 31.43 32.44
CA GLY A 426 2.84 32.14 33.37
C GLY A 426 4.32 32.12 32.97
N ALA A 427 4.83 33.22 32.43
CA ALA A 427 6.24 33.52 32.13
C ALA A 427 6.74 33.21 30.70
N GLU A 428 6.79 34.30 29.93
CA GLU A 428 7.78 34.73 28.92
C GLU A 428 8.05 33.88 27.65
N SER A 429 7.72 34.50 26.52
CA SER A 429 7.91 34.05 25.15
C SER A 429 9.34 34.27 24.65
N GLY A 430 10.03 33.19 24.26
CA GLY A 430 11.17 33.20 23.34
C GLY A 430 11.01 32.06 22.30
N PRO A 431 11.38 32.24 21.02
CA PRO A 431 11.15 31.24 19.99
C PRO A 431 12.27 30.17 20.01
N GLY A 432 11.93 28.94 20.42
CA GLY A 432 12.77 27.76 20.23
C GLY A 432 12.39 27.01 18.95
N SER A 433 13.36 26.82 18.05
CA SER A 433 13.23 26.14 16.75
C SER A 433 13.34 24.61 16.89
N ILE A 434 12.53 23.85 16.13
CA ILE A 434 12.58 22.36 16.04
C ILE A 434 13.72 21.84 15.12
N LEU A 435 14.62 22.71 14.67
CA LEU A 435 15.86 22.31 14.00
C LEU A 435 17.07 22.64 14.89
N GLN A 436 17.44 21.68 15.75
CA GLN A 436 18.82 21.48 16.23
C GLN A 436 19.15 20.00 16.21
#